data_AF-B0C2Z8-F1
#
_entry.id   AF-B0C2Z8-F1
#
_cell.length_a   1.000
_cell.length_b   1.000
_cell.length_c   1.000
_cell.angle_alpha   90.00
_cell.angle_beta   90.00
_cell.angle_gamma   90.00
#
_symmetry.space_group_name_H-M   'P 1'
#
loop_
_entity.id
_entity.type
_entity.pdbx_description
1 polymer ?
#
loop_
_entity_poly.entity_id
_entity_poly.type
_entity_poly.pdbx_seq_one_letter_code
_entity_poly.pdbx_strand_id
1 'polypeptide(L)'
;MSIEEFKYLWDGSETGWFLQHIDHVEWHLIFYFGKTGPSKLEFIKLHKIVPELKSLKITTIYNHLKGHSIYRTQEKYGNIESRRLFEQASAIGLNVDLESKQVGGYLPISKDNCVLIIEDDNLANRVVEKMIEAGVEVVEIHVD
;
A
#
# COMPACT_ATOMS: atom_id res chain seq x y z
N MET A 1 -2.14 -11.09 17.51
CA MET A 1 -0.96 -11.95 17.30
C MET A 1 0.24 -11.30 17.98
N SER A 2 1.16 -12.10 18.52
CA SER A 2 2.37 -11.62 19.17
C SER A 2 3.60 -12.08 18.39
N ILE A 3 4.72 -11.37 18.52
CA ILE A 3 5.95 -11.72 17.82
C ILE A 3 6.46 -13.12 18.20
N GLU A 4 6.23 -13.57 19.44
CA GLU A 4 6.67 -14.88 19.93
C GLU A 4 5.99 -16.05 19.21
N GLU A 5 4.80 -15.84 18.63
CA GLU A 5 4.11 -16.86 17.84
C GLU A 5 4.88 -17.22 16.57
N PHE A 6 5.78 -16.34 16.10
CA PHE A 6 6.58 -16.50 14.89
C PHE A 6 8.03 -16.88 15.16
N LYS A 7 8.39 -17.11 16.42
CA LYS A 7 9.78 -17.33 16.85
C LYS A 7 10.46 -18.49 16.13
N TYR A 8 9.69 -19.48 15.71
CA TYR A 8 10.14 -20.63 14.95
C TYR A 8 10.86 -20.28 13.64
N LEU A 9 10.62 -19.08 13.10
CA LEU A 9 11.27 -18.58 11.88
C LEU A 9 12.75 -18.21 12.08
N TRP A 10 13.20 -17.97 13.31
CA TRP A 10 14.57 -17.48 13.58
C TRP A 10 15.28 -18.13 14.76
N ASP A 11 14.60 -18.91 15.61
CA ASP A 11 15.22 -19.61 16.74
C ASP A 11 15.79 -21.00 16.37
N GLY A 12 15.62 -21.42 15.12
CA GLY A 12 16.10 -22.69 14.59
C GLY A 12 15.23 -23.90 14.94
N SER A 13 14.06 -23.70 15.57
CA SER A 13 13.11 -24.80 15.83
C SER A 13 12.48 -25.34 14.55
N GLU A 14 12.26 -24.48 13.55
CA GLU A 14 11.94 -24.88 12.19
C GLU A 14 13.04 -24.43 11.22
N THR A 15 13.62 -25.39 10.50
CA THR A 15 14.73 -25.12 9.59
C THR A 15 14.25 -24.90 8.15
N GLY A 16 15.00 -24.10 7.41
CA GLY A 16 14.74 -23.85 5.98
C GLY A 16 13.85 -22.64 5.72
N TRP A 17 13.66 -21.77 6.69
CA TRP A 17 13.12 -20.43 6.47
C TRP A 17 14.24 -19.49 6.01
N PHE A 18 13.94 -18.67 5.02
CA PHE A 18 14.79 -17.58 4.55
C PHE A 18 13.93 -16.36 4.27
N LEU A 19 14.55 -15.18 4.17
CA LEU A 19 13.91 -13.96 3.74
C LEU A 19 14.16 -13.75 2.26
N GLN A 20 13.12 -13.46 1.49
CA GLN A 20 13.29 -13.02 0.11
C GLN A 20 12.94 -11.54 0.00
N HIS A 21 13.83 -10.75 -0.62
CA HIS A 21 13.52 -9.38 -0.98
C HIS A 21 12.50 -9.36 -2.11
N ILE A 22 11.47 -8.53 -1.94
CA ILE A 22 10.43 -8.32 -2.95
C ILE A 22 10.29 -6.83 -3.17
N ASP A 23 10.47 -6.45 -4.43
CA ASP A 23 10.11 -5.12 -4.92
C ASP A 23 8.70 -5.14 -5.47
N HIS A 24 7.87 -4.24 -4.99
CA HIS A 24 6.60 -3.93 -5.62
C HIS A 24 6.42 -2.44 -5.82
N VAL A 25 5.54 -2.09 -6.75
CA VAL A 25 5.21 -0.69 -7.02
C VAL A 25 3.82 -0.43 -6.48
N GLU A 26 3.75 0.52 -5.55
CA GLU A 26 2.51 1.04 -5.02
C GLU A 26 2.10 2.26 -5.83
N TRP A 27 0.83 2.32 -6.22
CA TRP A 27 0.29 3.45 -6.97
C TRP A 27 -0.70 4.23 -6.12
N HIS A 28 -0.62 5.55 -6.22
CA HIS A 28 -1.57 6.48 -5.63
C HIS A 28 -2.17 7.37 -6.70
N LEU A 29 -3.43 7.77 -6.51
CA LEU A 29 -4.04 8.80 -7.34
C LEU A 29 -3.84 10.16 -6.66
N ILE A 30 -3.43 11.15 -7.47
CA ILE A 30 -3.30 12.54 -7.04
C ILE A 30 -4.34 13.35 -7.80
N PHE A 31 -5.25 13.98 -7.07
CA PHE A 31 -6.29 14.84 -7.63
C PHE A 31 -5.92 16.29 -7.38
N TYR A 32 -6.07 17.12 -8.42
CA TYR A 32 -5.78 18.55 -8.35
C TYR A 32 -7.06 19.37 -8.44
N PHE A 33 -7.13 20.41 -7.63
CA PHE A 33 -8.27 21.31 -7.54
C PHE A 33 -7.83 22.78 -7.62
N GLY A 34 -8.80 23.69 -7.62
CA GLY A 34 -8.52 25.12 -7.47
C GLY A 34 -7.91 25.46 -6.11
N LYS A 35 -7.41 26.69 -5.96
CA LYS A 35 -6.76 27.19 -4.72
C LYS A 35 -7.63 27.09 -3.46
N THR A 36 -8.95 27.06 -3.62
CA THR A 36 -9.91 26.96 -2.52
C THR A 36 -10.36 25.51 -2.23
N GLY A 37 -9.81 24.55 -2.97
CA GLY A 37 -10.16 23.14 -2.93
C GLY A 37 -11.16 22.71 -3.99
N PRO A 38 -11.72 21.49 -3.88
CA PRO A 38 -12.64 20.94 -4.88
C PRO A 38 -13.95 21.72 -4.92
N SER A 39 -14.45 21.97 -6.12
CA SER A 39 -15.84 22.40 -6.31
C SER A 39 -16.82 21.32 -5.85
N LYS A 40 -18.09 21.71 -5.62
CA LYS A 40 -19.13 20.75 -5.24
C LYS A 40 -19.28 19.59 -6.25
N LEU A 41 -19.13 19.88 -7.55
CA LEU A 41 -19.22 18.87 -8.60
C LEU A 41 -18.01 17.94 -8.60
N GLU A 42 -16.79 18.48 -8.47
CA GLU A 42 -15.57 17.67 -8.36
C GLU A 42 -15.62 16.79 -7.11
N PHE A 43 -16.13 17.30 -5.99
CA PHE A 43 -16.30 16.53 -4.78
C PHE A 43 -17.24 15.33 -4.96
N ILE A 44 -18.41 15.53 -5.59
CA ILE A 44 -19.37 14.44 -5.86
C ILE A 44 -18.74 13.37 -6.77
N LYS A 45 -17.98 13.80 -7.77
CA LYS A 45 -17.25 12.91 -8.68
C LYS A 45 -16.17 12.12 -7.94
N LEU A 46 -15.38 12.80 -7.12
CA LEU A 46 -14.31 12.20 -6.31
C LEU A 46 -14.87 11.12 -5.38
N HIS A 47 -15.94 11.43 -4.64
CA HIS A 47 -16.62 10.49 -3.74
C HIS A 47 -17.19 9.26 -4.46
N LYS A 48 -17.53 9.37 -5.75
CA LYS A 48 -17.99 8.22 -6.55
C LYS A 48 -16.87 7.29 -6.97
N ILE A 49 -15.69 7.82 -7.27
CA ILE A 49 -14.57 7.05 -7.81
C ILE A 49 -13.69 6.48 -6.71
N VAL A 50 -13.30 7.31 -5.74
CA VAL A 50 -12.29 6.96 -4.73
C VAL A 50 -12.92 6.05 -3.66
N PRO A 51 -12.49 4.76 -3.55
CA PRO A 51 -13.08 3.80 -2.63
C PRO A 51 -13.04 4.22 -1.15
N GLU A 52 -11.88 4.65 -0.64
CA GLU A 52 -11.70 5.13 0.73
C GLU A 52 -12.63 6.29 1.13
N LEU A 53 -13.13 7.07 0.16
CA LEU A 53 -14.04 8.18 0.43
C LEU A 53 -15.51 7.74 0.50
N LYS A 54 -15.87 6.56 -0.02
CA LYS A 54 -17.27 6.10 -0.09
C LYS A 54 -17.86 5.76 1.28
N SER A 55 -17.02 5.31 2.20
CA SER A 55 -17.41 4.92 3.56
C SER A 55 -17.47 6.12 4.52
N LEU A 56 -16.90 7.26 4.13
CA LEU A 56 -16.80 8.45 4.97
C LEU A 56 -18.03 9.36 4.80
N LYS A 57 -18.40 10.05 5.88
CA LYS A 57 -19.47 11.06 5.82
C LYS A 57 -19.02 12.23 4.95
N ILE A 58 -19.87 12.64 4.01
CA ILE A 58 -19.65 13.77 3.09
C ILE A 58 -19.14 15.03 3.81
N THR A 59 -19.68 15.35 4.99
CA THR A 59 -19.27 16.52 5.77
C THR A 59 -17.83 16.44 6.27
N THR A 60 -17.37 15.25 6.68
CA THR A 60 -16.00 15.01 7.14
C THR A 60 -15.01 15.21 5.99
N ILE A 61 -15.30 14.61 4.83
CA ILE A 61 -14.44 14.73 3.65
C ILE A 61 -14.41 16.18 3.15
N TYR A 62 -15.56 16.86 3.12
CA TYR A 62 -15.62 18.25 2.68
C TYR A 62 -14.76 19.16 3.56
N ASN A 63 -14.82 19.00 4.88
CA ASN A 63 -13.96 19.76 5.81
C ASN A 63 -12.47 19.41 5.64
N HIS A 64 -12.15 18.17 5.29
CA HIS A 64 -10.78 17.74 5.06
C HIS A 64 -10.19 18.32 3.75
N LEU A 65 -11.00 18.39 2.68
CA LEU A 65 -10.54 18.84 1.36
C LEU A 65 -10.68 20.35 1.14
N LYS A 66 -11.48 21.05 1.93
CA LYS A 66 -11.66 22.49 1.80
C LYS A 66 -10.33 23.22 2.01
N GLY A 67 -9.98 24.10 1.07
CA GLY A 67 -8.72 24.85 1.08
C GLY A 67 -7.50 24.06 0.58
N HIS A 68 -7.63 22.78 0.26
CA HIS A 68 -6.53 21.96 -0.26
C HIS A 68 -6.64 21.83 -1.78
N SER A 69 -5.63 22.35 -2.49
CA SER A 69 -5.56 22.25 -3.96
C SER A 69 -5.16 20.86 -4.47
N ILE A 70 -4.79 19.95 -3.57
CA ILE A 70 -4.31 18.61 -3.90
C ILE A 70 -4.91 17.61 -2.91
N TYR A 71 -5.34 16.46 -3.42
CA TYR A 71 -5.68 15.30 -2.62
C TYR A 71 -4.95 14.07 -3.13
N ARG A 72 -4.24 13.39 -2.24
CA ARG A 72 -3.57 12.12 -2.52
C ARG A 72 -4.30 11.01 -1.79
N THR A 73 -4.60 9.92 -2.48
CA THR A 73 -5.23 8.77 -1.85
C THR A 73 -4.35 8.18 -0.75
N GLN A 74 -4.96 7.76 0.34
CA GLN A 74 -4.25 7.10 1.45
C GLN A 74 -4.06 5.61 1.14
N GLU A 75 -5.08 4.99 0.56
CA GLU A 75 -5.00 3.65 0.00
C GLU A 75 -3.98 3.58 -1.14
N LYS A 76 -3.31 2.42 -1.17
CA LYS A 76 -2.38 2.00 -2.20
C LYS A 76 -3.13 1.11 -3.18
N TYR A 77 -2.88 1.29 -4.48
CA TYR A 77 -3.49 0.50 -5.52
C TYR A 77 -2.44 -0.32 -6.28
N GLY A 78 -2.84 -1.49 -6.74
CA GLY A 78 -2.09 -2.23 -7.75
C GLY A 78 -2.15 -1.53 -9.12
N ASN A 79 -1.20 -1.82 -10.00
CA ASN A 79 -1.06 -1.18 -11.33
C ASN A 79 -2.36 -1.24 -12.18
N ILE A 80 -3.04 -2.39 -12.21
CA ILE A 80 -4.28 -2.55 -13.00
C ILE A 80 -5.40 -1.68 -12.44
N GLU A 81 -5.58 -1.69 -11.12
CA GLU A 81 -6.63 -0.92 -10.47
C GLU A 81 -6.38 0.58 -10.54
N SER A 82 -5.14 1.02 -10.34
CA SER A 82 -4.77 2.43 -10.39
C SER A 82 -5.04 3.02 -11.79
N ARG A 83 -4.68 2.29 -12.86
CA ARG A 83 -5.01 2.67 -14.25
C ARG A 83 -6.51 2.76 -14.48
N ARG A 84 -7.27 1.75 -14.04
CA ARG A 84 -8.73 1.75 -14.16
C ARG A 84 -9.36 2.95 -13.46
N LEU A 85 -8.93 3.26 -12.24
CA LEU A 85 -9.44 4.41 -11.47
C LEU A 85 -9.03 5.74 -12.12
N PHE A 86 -7.80 5.85 -12.61
CA PHE A 86 -7.32 7.02 -13.33
C PHE A 86 -8.15 7.30 -14.58
N GLU A 87 -8.37 6.28 -15.42
CA GLU A 87 -9.19 6.39 -16.63
C GLU A 87 -10.63 6.81 -16.29
N GLN A 88 -11.22 6.22 -15.25
CA GLN A 88 -12.56 6.58 -14.80
C GLN A 88 -12.65 8.01 -14.28
N ALA A 89 -11.67 8.45 -13.49
CA ALA A 89 -11.60 9.81 -12.96
C ALA A 89 -11.40 10.85 -14.08
N SER A 90 -10.49 10.57 -15.01
CA SER A 90 -10.22 11.43 -16.16
C SER A 90 -11.43 11.52 -17.09
N ALA A 91 -12.10 10.39 -17.36
CA ALA A 91 -13.30 10.35 -18.20
C ALA A 91 -14.48 11.18 -17.65
N ILE A 92 -14.59 11.32 -16.33
CA ILE A 92 -15.59 12.19 -15.70
C ILE A 92 -15.11 13.64 -15.51
N GLY A 93 -13.93 13.97 -16.03
CA GLY A 93 -13.37 15.32 -16.05
C GLY A 93 -12.78 15.77 -14.71
N LEU A 94 -12.24 14.84 -13.90
CA LEU A 94 -11.37 15.19 -12.77
C LEU A 94 -9.94 15.40 -13.28
N ASN A 95 -9.25 16.40 -12.74
CA ASN A 95 -7.82 16.58 -12.95
C ASN A 95 -7.08 15.62 -12.01
N VAL A 96 -6.45 14.59 -12.57
CA VAL A 96 -5.87 13.47 -11.82
C VAL A 96 -4.54 13.04 -12.44
N ASP A 97 -3.59 12.65 -11.61
CA ASP A 97 -2.34 12.01 -11.97
C ASP A 97 -2.18 10.67 -11.22
N LEU A 98 -1.25 9.85 -11.73
CA LEU A 98 -0.76 8.65 -11.08
C LEU A 98 0.65 8.88 -10.53
N GLU A 99 0.82 8.62 -9.24
CA GLU A 99 2.13 8.57 -8.60
C GLU A 99 2.47 7.11 -8.28
N SER A 100 3.64 6.66 -8.74
CA SER A 100 4.21 5.38 -8.32
C SER A 100 5.27 5.58 -7.26
N LYS A 101 5.33 4.65 -6.32
CA LYS A 101 6.40 4.52 -5.35
C LYS A 101 6.91 3.07 -5.40
N GLN A 102 8.20 2.90 -5.67
CA GLN A 102 8.83 1.61 -5.42
C GLN A 102 8.91 1.38 -3.92
N VAL A 103 8.39 0.24 -3.50
CA VAL A 103 8.40 -0.22 -2.12
C VAL A 103 9.02 -1.61 -2.14
N GLY A 104 10.13 -1.74 -1.42
CA GLY A 104 10.80 -3.02 -1.19
C GLY A 104 10.51 -3.50 0.22
N GLY A 105 10.54 -4.81 0.41
CA GLY A 105 10.42 -5.45 1.71
C GLY A 105 10.93 -6.88 1.66
N TYR A 106 10.84 -7.58 2.79
CA TYR A 106 11.22 -8.98 2.89
C TYR A 106 10.02 -9.82 3.27
N LEU A 107 9.87 -10.99 2.64
CA LEU A 107 8.91 -12.00 3.06
C LEU A 107 9.62 -13.26 3.57
N PRO A 108 9.15 -13.86 4.68
CA PRO A 108 9.59 -15.19 5.09
C PRO A 108 9.09 -16.25 4.11
N ILE A 109 10.01 -17.03 3.58
CA ILE A 109 9.75 -18.13 2.65
C ILE A 109 10.36 -19.41 3.20
N SER A 110 9.59 -20.49 3.14
CA SER A 110 10.08 -21.81 3.50
C SER A 110 10.84 -22.45 2.32
N LYS A 111 11.69 -23.42 2.60
CA LYS A 111 12.40 -24.24 1.61
C LYS A 111 11.49 -24.92 0.58
N ASP A 112 10.21 -25.07 0.90
CA ASP A 112 9.18 -25.63 0.01
C ASP A 112 8.47 -24.53 -0.82
N ASN A 113 9.06 -23.33 -0.88
CA ASN A 113 8.55 -22.12 -1.55
C ASN A 113 7.16 -21.67 -1.08
N CYS A 114 6.81 -21.92 0.18
CA CYS A 114 5.62 -21.36 0.80
C CYS A 114 5.95 -20.01 1.41
N VAL A 115 5.15 -18.99 1.09
CA VAL A 115 5.28 -17.64 1.64
C VAL A 115 4.40 -17.52 2.88
N LEU A 116 4.97 -17.00 3.97
CA LEU A 116 4.20 -16.62 5.15
C LEU A 116 3.76 -15.16 5.04
N ILE A 117 2.46 -14.92 5.06
CA ILE A 117 1.87 -13.58 5.08
C ILE A 117 1.36 -13.28 6.48
N ILE A 118 1.86 -12.18 7.04
CA ILE A 118 1.39 -11.63 8.32
C ILE A 118 0.60 -10.36 7.99
N GLU A 119 -0.71 -10.38 8.26
CA GLU A 119 -1.63 -9.30 7.86
C GLU A 119 -1.39 -7.96 8.57
N ASP A 120 -0.75 -7.98 9.75
CA ASP A 120 -0.36 -6.77 10.47
C ASP A 120 1.04 -6.33 10.03
N ASP A 121 1.12 -5.26 9.24
CA ASP A 121 2.36 -4.71 8.69
C ASP A 121 3.42 -4.42 9.76
N ASN A 122 3.03 -3.92 10.94
CA ASN A 122 3.98 -3.61 12.00
C ASN A 122 4.55 -4.88 12.62
N LEU A 123 3.71 -5.90 12.78
CA LEU A 123 4.15 -7.21 13.25
C LEU A 123 5.05 -7.89 12.22
N ALA A 124 4.67 -7.84 10.94
CA ALA A 124 5.45 -8.39 9.84
C ALA A 124 6.87 -7.79 9.80
N ASN A 125 6.98 -6.47 9.86
CA ASN A 125 8.27 -5.77 9.87
C ASN A 125 9.13 -6.19 11.06
N ARG A 126 8.56 -6.29 12.27
CA ARG A 126 9.30 -6.70 13.46
C ARG A 126 9.77 -8.16 13.38
N VAL A 127 8.98 -9.05 12.78
CA VAL A 127 9.36 -10.45 12.55
C VAL A 127 10.54 -10.51 11.57
N VAL A 128 10.47 -9.76 10.47
CA VAL A 128 11.58 -9.65 9.50
C VAL A 128 12.85 -9.12 10.17
N GLU A 129 12.76 -8.05 10.95
CA GLU A 129 13.89 -7.51 11.71
C GLU A 129 14.52 -8.57 12.62
N LYS A 130 13.70 -9.37 13.32
CA LYS A 130 14.20 -10.47 14.17
C LYS A 130 14.90 -11.57 13.39
N MET A 131 14.37 -11.95 12.23
CA MET A 131 15.01 -12.91 11.35
C MET A 131 16.38 -12.40 10.86
N ILE A 132 16.47 -11.13 10.47
CA ILE A 132 17.74 -10.50 10.07
C ILE A 132 18.72 -10.46 11.25
N GLU A 133 18.29 -10.01 12.43
CA GLU A 133 19.11 -9.96 13.65
C GLU A 133 19.65 -11.34 14.05
N ALA A 134 18.87 -12.40 13.83
CA ALA A 134 19.25 -13.78 14.10
C ALA A 134 20.16 -14.38 13.01
N GLY A 135 20.41 -13.66 11.91
CA GLY A 135 21.25 -14.10 10.81
C GLY A 135 20.58 -15.10 9.87
N VAL A 136 19.25 -15.09 9.77
CA VAL A 136 18.52 -15.85 8.76
C VAL A 136 18.93 -15.37 7.37
N GLU A 137 19.08 -16.32 6.43
CA GLU A 137 19.50 -16.03 5.06
C GLU A 137 18.55 -15.04 4.36
N VAL A 138 19.12 -14.09 3.63
CA VAL A 138 18.39 -13.11 2.81
C VAL A 138 18.74 -13.33 1.35
N VAL A 139 17.74 -13.56 0.52
CA VAL A 139 17.85 -13.81 -0.91
C VAL A 139 17.30 -12.63 -1.68
N GLU A 140 18.12 -12.03 -2.54
CA GLU A 140 17.70 -10.98 -3.48
C GLU A 140 17.41 -11.60 -4.84
N ILE A 141 16.17 -11.52 -5.31
CA ILE A 141 15.81 -11.93 -6.67
C ILE A 141 15.65 -10.66 -7.51
N HIS A 142 16.62 -10.42 -8.38
CA HIS A 142 16.50 -9.41 -9.43
C HIS A 142 15.72 -10.04 -10.58
N VAL A 143 14.54 -9.50 -10.88
CA VAL A 143 13.76 -9.90 -12.06
C VAL A 143 14.13 -8.94 -13.19
N ASP A 144 14.82 -9.47 -14.21
CA ASP A 144 15.18 -8.75 -15.46
C ASP A 144 13.94 -8.32 -16.28
#